data_AF-A0A7D9JL58-F1
#
_entry.id   AF-A0A7D9JL58-F1
#
_cell.length_a   1.000
_cell.length_b   1.000
_cell.length_c   1.000
_cell.angle_alpha   90.00
_cell.angle_beta   90.00
_cell.angle_gamma   90.00
#
_symmetry.space_group_name_H-M   'P 1'
#
loop_
_entity.id
_entity.type
_entity.pdbx_description
1 polymer ?
#
loop_
_entity_poly.entity_id
_entity_poly.type
_entity_poly.pdbx_seq_one_letter_code
_entity_poly.pdbx_strand_id
1 'polypeptide(L)'
;MRPLGKALKTATLEGRPWKQELNRFLLQYRTTTHCTTGVPPSELLFNRVIKGKLPVINSKKIVNRHKEARDNEKTRQERNREYANQRRNTRKSDLQVGDYVLVGQEKKNKLTANFNHKPYKVIKKTGSEILAQSKDGHIVKRNVSHFKRINKPREEDTDGEGFDYEENSQNNQPSISNENNEVPRRSSRIRRPPNRYGHEYPSNLIN
;
A
#
# COMPACT_ATOMS: atom_id res chain seq x y z
N MET A 1 3.01 6.37 -17.90
CA MET A 1 3.62 7.63 -17.43
C MET A 1 2.60 8.77 -17.57
N ARG A 2 2.07 9.32 -16.46
CA ARG A 2 0.99 10.33 -16.49
C ARG A 2 1.28 11.56 -17.39
N PRO A 3 2.51 12.13 -17.43
CA PRO A 3 2.83 13.28 -18.27
C PRO A 3 2.82 13.00 -19.78
N LEU A 4 3.29 11.82 -20.21
CA LEU A 4 3.32 11.45 -21.63
C LEU A 4 1.92 11.46 -22.26
N GLY A 5 0.95 10.84 -21.57
CA GLY A 5 -0.43 10.81 -22.05
C GLY A 5 -1.05 12.20 -22.15
N LYS A 6 -0.68 13.13 -21.27
CA LYS A 6 -1.10 14.54 -21.36
C LYS A 6 -0.49 15.21 -22.59
N ALA A 7 0.82 15.06 -22.81
CA ALA A 7 1.50 15.64 -23.96
C ALA A 7 0.89 15.18 -25.30
N LEU A 8 0.56 13.90 -25.43
CA LEU A 8 -0.11 13.39 -26.64
C LEU A 8 -1.53 13.94 -26.82
N LYS A 9 -2.32 14.02 -25.75
CA LYS A 9 -3.67 14.62 -25.81
C LYS A 9 -3.62 16.09 -26.21
N THR A 10 -2.67 16.85 -25.66
CA THR A 10 -2.46 18.25 -26.05
C THR A 10 -2.05 18.35 -27.52
N ALA A 11 -1.14 17.50 -27.99
CA ALA A 11 -0.75 17.46 -29.40
C ALA A 11 -1.94 17.23 -30.34
N THR A 12 -2.82 16.29 -30.00
CA THR A 12 -4.02 16.01 -30.81
C THR A 12 -5.01 17.18 -30.80
N LEU A 13 -5.17 17.88 -29.66
CA LEU A 13 -6.03 19.07 -29.57
C LEU A 13 -5.45 20.27 -30.33
N GLU A 14 -4.14 20.44 -30.34
CA GLU A 14 -3.43 21.49 -31.07
C GLU A 14 -3.27 21.20 -32.58
N GLY A 15 -3.74 20.04 -33.05
CA GLY A 15 -3.58 19.61 -34.46
C GLY A 15 -2.14 19.28 -34.86
N ARG A 16 -1.25 19.05 -33.89
CA ARG A 16 0.16 18.70 -34.15
C ARG A 16 0.33 17.21 -34.42
N PRO A 17 1.29 16.81 -35.27
CA PRO A 17 1.58 15.40 -35.52
C PRO A 17 2.07 14.71 -34.24
N TRP A 18 1.23 13.86 -33.65
CA TRP A 18 1.47 13.22 -32.36
C TRP A 18 2.79 12.42 -32.30
N LYS A 19 3.25 11.84 -33.41
CA LYS A 19 4.51 11.09 -33.49
C LYS A 19 5.74 11.98 -33.28
N GLN A 20 5.70 13.20 -33.82
CA GLN A 20 6.78 14.17 -33.61
C GLN A 20 6.79 14.66 -32.16
N GLU A 21 5.60 14.91 -31.61
CA GLU A 21 5.45 15.31 -30.21
C GLU A 21 5.88 14.24 -29.22
N LEU A 22 5.59 12.97 -29.53
CA LEU A 22 6.11 11.84 -28.79
C LEU A 22 7.65 11.84 -28.76
N ASN A 23 8.29 11.97 -29.91
CA ASN A 23 9.75 12.01 -30.01
C ASN A 23 10.34 13.20 -29.24
N ARG A 24 9.70 14.38 -29.34
CA ARG A 24 10.08 15.58 -28.59
C ARG A 24 10.01 15.38 -27.08
N PHE A 25 8.89 14.85 -26.61
CA PHE A 25 8.69 14.52 -25.19
C PHE A 25 9.72 13.50 -24.69
N LEU A 26 9.94 12.43 -25.45
CA LEU A 26 10.86 11.37 -25.06
C LEU A 26 12.31 11.86 -25.01
N LEU A 27 12.73 12.73 -25.94
CA LEU A 27 14.04 13.36 -25.88
C LEU A 27 14.19 14.16 -24.58
N GLN A 28 13.24 15.04 -24.29
CA GLN A 28 13.24 15.86 -23.08
C GLN A 28 13.32 14.98 -21.83
N TYR A 29 12.43 13.98 -21.70
CA TYR A 29 12.39 13.07 -20.56
C TYR A 29 13.72 12.35 -20.31
N ARG A 30 14.39 11.90 -21.39
CA ARG A 30 15.69 11.21 -21.30
C ARG A 30 16.82 12.14 -20.86
N THR A 31 16.80 13.40 -21.30
CA THR A 31 17.84 14.40 -21.00
C THR A 31 17.63 15.16 -19.69
N THR A 32 16.41 15.20 -19.15
CA THR A 32 16.10 15.85 -17.87
C THR A 32 16.50 14.97 -16.70
N THR A 33 17.02 15.57 -15.64
CA THR A 33 17.32 14.86 -14.39
C THR A 33 16.05 14.25 -13.80
N HIS A 34 16.12 12.97 -13.41
CA HIS A 34 14.98 12.33 -12.77
C HIS A 34 14.95 12.67 -11.29
N CYS A 35 13.76 12.96 -10.74
CA CYS A 35 13.64 13.52 -9.41
C CYS A 35 14.24 12.62 -8.32
N THR A 36 14.16 11.28 -8.45
CA THR A 36 14.67 10.34 -7.44
C THR A 36 16.16 10.12 -7.53
N THR A 37 16.69 9.94 -8.73
CA THR A 37 18.10 9.59 -8.92
C THR A 37 18.99 10.82 -9.02
N GLY A 38 18.44 12.00 -9.36
CA GLY A 38 19.20 13.22 -9.63
C GLY A 38 19.97 13.19 -10.97
N VAL A 39 19.91 12.07 -11.69
CA VAL A 39 20.64 11.82 -12.93
C VAL A 39 19.67 11.60 -14.09
N PRO A 40 19.94 12.12 -15.30
CA PRO A 40 19.12 11.87 -16.48
C PRO A 40 19.10 10.38 -16.88
N PRO A 41 17.95 9.82 -17.31
CA PRO A 41 17.88 8.44 -17.76
C PRO A 41 18.84 8.08 -18.90
N SER A 42 19.07 8.98 -19.86
CA SER A 42 20.02 8.72 -20.95
C SER A 42 21.46 8.60 -20.46
N GLU A 43 21.82 9.33 -19.42
CA GLU A 43 23.17 9.32 -18.87
C GLU A 43 23.44 8.00 -18.17
N LEU A 44 22.48 7.47 -17.40
CA LEU A 44 22.60 6.14 -16.79
C LEU A 44 22.62 5.00 -17.82
N LEU A 45 21.95 5.16 -18.96
CA LEU A 45 21.90 4.10 -19.99
C LEU A 45 23.15 4.10 -20.88
N PHE A 46 23.60 5.28 -21.32
CA PHE A 46 24.66 5.40 -22.31
C PHE A 46 26.00 5.84 -21.72
N ASN A 47 26.06 6.09 -20.40
CA ASN A 47 27.22 6.60 -19.68
C ASN A 47 27.82 7.88 -20.31
N ARG A 48 26.99 8.66 -21.00
CA ARG A 48 27.33 9.90 -21.71
C ARG A 48 26.19 10.89 -21.66
N VAL A 49 26.50 12.18 -21.74
CA VAL A 49 25.47 13.23 -21.79
C VAL A 49 24.95 13.36 -23.21
N ILE A 50 23.66 13.07 -23.41
CA ILE A 50 22.98 13.38 -24.67
C ILE A 50 22.67 14.88 -24.69
N LYS A 51 23.12 15.56 -25.75
CA LYS A 51 22.82 16.98 -25.95
C LYS A 51 21.36 17.14 -26.37
N GLY A 52 20.62 17.92 -25.60
CA GLY A 52 19.29 18.37 -25.96
C GLY A 52 19.35 19.59 -26.89
N LYS A 53 18.24 20.35 -26.93
CA LYS A 53 18.18 21.61 -27.69
C LYS A 53 19.07 22.72 -27.13
N LEU A 54 19.36 22.68 -25.82
CA LEU A 54 20.20 23.67 -25.16
C LEU A 54 21.67 23.25 -25.24
N PRO A 55 22.59 24.18 -25.52
CA PRO A 55 24.02 23.89 -25.47
C PRO A 55 24.44 23.59 -24.04
N VAL A 56 25.14 22.49 -23.84
CA VAL A 56 25.72 22.11 -22.54
C VAL A 56 27.21 22.45 -22.58
N ILE A 57 27.68 23.25 -21.63
CA ILE A 57 29.06 23.77 -21.55
C ILE A 57 30.04 22.76 -20.93
N ASN A 58 29.57 21.57 -20.53
CA ASN A 58 30.43 20.55 -19.92
C ASN A 58 31.41 19.92 -20.93
N SER A 59 32.69 19.88 -20.54
CA SER A 59 33.80 19.31 -21.32
C SER A 59 33.87 17.78 -21.27
N LYS A 60 33.24 17.13 -20.28
CA LYS A 60 33.32 15.68 -20.06
C LYS A 60 32.28 14.93 -20.90
N LYS A 61 32.74 14.05 -21.79
CA LYS A 61 31.88 13.20 -22.65
C LYS A 61 31.31 11.97 -21.92
N ILE A 62 32.04 11.44 -20.93
CA ILE A 62 31.67 10.27 -20.14
C ILE A 62 31.48 10.71 -18.69
N VAL A 63 30.36 10.32 -18.09
CA VAL A 63 30.05 10.64 -16.70
C VAL A 63 29.47 9.40 -16.02
N ASN A 64 30.29 8.72 -15.20
CA ASN A 64 29.81 7.57 -14.43
C ASN A 64 29.17 8.04 -13.11
N ARG A 65 27.85 8.25 -13.14
CA ARG A 65 27.04 8.64 -11.96
C ARG A 65 26.22 7.50 -11.39
N HIS A 66 26.53 6.25 -11.74
CA HIS A 66 25.77 5.10 -11.25
C HIS A 66 25.80 4.97 -9.73
N LYS A 67 26.94 5.29 -9.10
CA LYS A 67 27.06 5.26 -7.64
C LYS A 67 26.12 6.28 -6.99
N GLU A 68 26.22 7.55 -7.41
CA GLU A 68 25.35 8.64 -6.94
C GLU A 68 23.86 8.31 -7.13
N ALA A 69 23.48 7.80 -8.31
CA ALA A 69 22.09 7.43 -8.58
C ALA A 69 21.58 6.31 -7.64
N ARG A 70 22.41 5.30 -7.34
CA ARG A 70 22.06 4.22 -6.40
C ARG A 70 21.94 4.73 -4.97
N ASP A 71 22.84 5.61 -4.54
CA ASP A 71 22.81 6.20 -3.20
C ASP A 71 21.56 7.07 -3.01
N ASN A 72 21.24 7.91 -3.99
CA ASN A 72 20.02 8.73 -4.02
C ASN A 72 18.73 7.88 -4.05
N GLU A 73 18.73 6.81 -4.85
CA GLU A 73 17.60 5.88 -4.90
C GLU A 73 17.39 5.18 -3.55
N LYS A 74 18.46 4.69 -2.92
CA LYS A 74 18.41 4.03 -1.62
C LYS A 74 17.83 4.94 -0.54
N THR A 75 18.33 6.17 -0.43
CA THR A 75 17.84 7.15 0.56
C THR A 75 16.37 7.51 0.31
N ARG A 76 15.97 7.76 -0.95
CA ARG A 76 14.55 7.99 -1.28
C ARG A 76 13.66 6.78 -1.00
N GLN A 77 14.14 5.57 -1.29
CA GLN A 77 13.39 4.35 -1.04
C GLN A 77 13.13 4.15 0.45
N GLU A 78 14.15 4.39 1.29
CA GLU A 78 14.04 4.34 2.75
C GLU A 78 13.05 5.38 3.27
N ARG A 79 13.20 6.65 2.89
CA ARG A 79 12.27 7.72 3.27
C ARG A 79 10.83 7.42 2.85
N ASN A 80 10.63 6.93 1.63
CA ASN A 80 9.31 6.57 1.13
C ASN A 80 8.72 5.37 1.89
N ARG A 81 9.55 4.40 2.27
CA ARG A 81 9.15 3.25 3.09
C ARG A 81 8.69 3.71 4.47
N GLU A 82 9.47 4.55 5.14
CA GLU A 82 9.12 5.12 6.44
C GLU A 82 7.84 5.92 6.40
N TYR A 83 7.73 6.85 5.44
CA TYR A 83 6.53 7.66 5.24
C TYR A 83 5.29 6.78 5.00
N ALA A 84 5.41 5.77 4.13
CA ALA A 84 4.30 4.86 3.85
C ALA A 84 3.91 4.03 5.07
N ASN A 85 4.89 3.51 5.81
CA ASN A 85 4.67 2.72 7.02
C ASN A 85 4.00 3.55 8.11
N GLN A 86 4.48 4.77 8.35
CA GLN A 86 3.90 5.70 9.32
C GLN A 86 2.48 6.08 8.91
N ARG A 87 2.27 6.50 7.66
CA ARG A 87 0.95 6.90 7.16
C ARG A 87 -0.08 5.78 7.21
N ARG A 88 0.34 4.52 7.03
CA ARG A 88 -0.53 3.34 7.07
C ARG A 88 -0.55 2.63 8.43
N ASN A 89 0.13 3.17 9.45
CA ASN A 89 0.32 2.52 10.75
C ASN A 89 0.74 1.05 10.62
N THR A 90 1.69 0.77 9.73
CA THR A 90 2.16 -0.60 9.47
C THR A 90 2.84 -1.17 10.70
N ARG A 91 2.38 -2.35 11.13
CA ARG A 91 2.93 -3.10 12.27
C ARG A 91 3.70 -4.32 11.77
N LYS A 92 4.73 -4.72 12.53
CA LYS A 92 5.42 -5.98 12.28
C LYS A 92 4.49 -7.15 12.60
N SER A 93 4.60 -8.24 11.84
CA SER A 93 3.83 -9.45 12.07
C SER A 93 4.46 -10.33 13.14
N ASP A 94 3.63 -10.83 14.05
CA ASP A 94 3.98 -11.73 15.14
C ASP A 94 3.88 -13.22 14.76
N LEU A 95 3.38 -13.55 13.57
CA LEU A 95 3.29 -14.93 13.08
C LEU A 95 4.66 -15.62 13.02
N GLN A 96 4.72 -16.85 13.52
CA GLN A 96 5.92 -17.70 13.54
C GLN A 96 5.68 -19.02 12.82
N VAL A 97 6.77 -19.78 12.62
CA VAL A 97 6.68 -21.14 12.08
C VAL A 97 6.01 -22.03 13.14
N GLY A 98 5.06 -22.86 12.71
CA GLY A 98 4.26 -23.71 13.59
C GLY A 98 2.89 -23.15 13.96
N ASP A 99 2.66 -21.85 13.78
CA ASP A 99 1.36 -21.23 14.05
C ASP A 99 0.26 -21.77 13.12
N TYR A 100 -0.95 -21.87 13.65
CA TYR A 100 -2.15 -22.15 12.87
C TYR A 100 -2.73 -20.85 12.33
N VAL A 101 -3.06 -20.84 11.04
CA VAL A 101 -3.54 -19.69 10.31
C VAL A 101 -4.67 -20.05 9.35
N LEU A 102 -5.58 -19.10 9.12
CA LEU A 102 -6.54 -19.15 8.01
C LEU A 102 -6.01 -18.34 6.84
N VAL A 103 -6.31 -18.80 5.62
CA VAL A 103 -5.86 -18.19 4.37
C VAL A 103 -6.98 -17.32 3.78
N GLY A 104 -6.66 -16.09 3.42
CA GLY A 104 -7.59 -15.19 2.73
C GLY A 104 -8.01 -15.77 1.37
N GLN A 105 -9.32 -15.82 1.12
CA GLN A 105 -9.89 -16.33 -0.13
C GLN A 105 -10.46 -15.20 -0.99
N GLU A 106 -10.61 -15.48 -2.28
CA GLU A 106 -11.20 -14.53 -3.21
C GLU A 106 -12.71 -14.42 -2.99
N LYS A 107 -13.20 -13.18 -2.98
CA LYS A 107 -14.62 -12.90 -2.80
C LYS A 107 -15.37 -13.19 -4.10
N LYS A 108 -16.14 -14.28 -4.14
CA LYS A 108 -16.96 -14.64 -5.32
C LYS A 108 -18.35 -14.01 -5.29
N ASN A 109 -18.94 -13.88 -4.11
CA ASN A 109 -20.29 -13.31 -3.94
C ASN A 109 -20.37 -12.50 -2.63
N LYS A 110 -21.55 -11.99 -2.28
CA LYS A 110 -21.73 -11.20 -1.04
C LYS A 110 -21.60 -12.06 0.23
N LEU A 111 -21.85 -13.37 0.13
CA LEU A 111 -21.86 -14.33 1.24
C LEU A 111 -20.52 -15.06 1.43
N THR A 112 -19.57 -14.94 0.49
CA THR A 112 -18.26 -15.57 0.65
C THR A 112 -17.50 -14.93 1.81
N ALA A 113 -17.10 -15.74 2.78
CA ALA A 113 -16.26 -15.32 3.88
C ALA A 113 -14.89 -14.82 3.38
N ASN A 114 -14.27 -13.88 4.10
CA ASN A 114 -12.97 -13.32 3.70
C ASN A 114 -11.83 -14.33 3.79
N PHE A 115 -11.93 -15.32 4.68
CA PHE A 115 -10.92 -16.35 4.89
C PHE A 115 -11.55 -17.73 4.65
N ASN A 116 -10.76 -18.66 4.11
CA ASN A 116 -11.11 -20.07 4.06
C ASN A 116 -11.19 -20.63 5.48
N HIS A 117 -12.17 -21.49 5.75
CA HIS A 117 -12.39 -22.13 7.05
C HIS A 117 -11.32 -23.18 7.37
N LYS A 118 -10.70 -23.78 6.35
CA LYS A 118 -9.68 -24.81 6.55
C LYS A 118 -8.44 -24.22 7.24
N PRO A 119 -7.99 -24.78 8.37
CA PRO A 119 -6.78 -24.34 9.04
C PRO A 119 -5.54 -24.78 8.25
N TYR A 120 -4.53 -23.91 8.25
CA TYR A 120 -3.20 -24.17 7.69
C TYR A 120 -2.16 -24.01 8.80
N LYS A 121 -1.10 -24.80 8.75
CA LYS A 121 0.07 -24.67 9.63
C LYS A 121 1.18 -23.96 8.88
N VAL A 122 1.78 -22.94 9.48
CA VAL A 122 2.93 -22.24 8.88
C VAL A 122 4.15 -23.16 8.91
N ILE A 123 4.70 -23.47 7.74
CA ILE A 123 5.92 -24.27 7.59
C ILE A 123 7.16 -23.38 7.56
N LYS A 124 7.08 -22.25 6.84
CA LYS A 124 8.24 -21.38 6.61
C LYS A 124 7.81 -19.92 6.54
N LYS A 125 8.63 -19.04 7.11
CA LYS A 125 8.51 -17.59 7.01
C LYS A 125 9.81 -17.01 6.44
N THR A 126 9.71 -16.23 5.36
CA THR A 126 10.84 -15.54 4.74
C THR A 126 10.48 -14.06 4.58
N GLY A 127 10.95 -13.22 5.52
CA GLY A 127 10.56 -11.82 5.58
C GLY A 127 9.05 -11.66 5.80
N SER A 128 8.35 -11.08 4.81
CA SER A 128 6.88 -10.93 4.81
C SER A 128 6.15 -12.02 4.02
N GLU A 129 6.87 -13.04 3.57
CA GLU A 129 6.32 -14.17 2.83
C GLU A 129 6.14 -15.37 3.77
N ILE A 130 4.96 -16.01 3.71
CA ILE A 130 4.63 -17.20 4.49
C ILE A 130 4.28 -18.34 3.53
N LEU A 131 4.80 -19.52 3.85
CA LEU A 131 4.41 -20.79 3.27
C LEU A 131 3.68 -21.60 4.35
N ALA A 132 2.42 -21.93 4.09
CA ALA A 132 1.56 -22.67 5.01
C ALA A 132 0.94 -23.88 4.32
N GLN A 133 0.71 -24.96 5.06
CA GLN A 133 0.18 -26.22 4.55
C GLN A 133 -1.07 -26.64 5.33
N SER A 134 -2.08 -27.12 4.62
CA SER A 134 -3.28 -27.72 5.22
C SER A 134 -3.05 -29.18 5.58
N LYS A 135 -3.93 -29.76 6.40
CA LYS A 135 -3.92 -31.21 6.71
C LYS A 135 -4.00 -32.05 5.43
N ASP A 136 -4.74 -31.58 4.43
CA ASP A 136 -4.93 -32.22 3.11
C ASP A 136 -3.66 -32.19 2.23
N GLY A 137 -2.54 -31.66 2.73
CA GLY A 137 -1.28 -31.53 1.98
C GLY A 137 -1.21 -30.31 1.06
N HIS A 138 -2.29 -29.54 0.91
CA HIS A 138 -2.30 -28.32 0.08
C HIS A 138 -1.39 -27.23 0.65
N ILE A 139 -0.48 -26.70 -0.18
CA ILE A 139 0.51 -25.69 0.22
C ILE A 139 0.16 -24.34 -0.42
N VAL A 140 0.13 -23.29 0.40
CA VAL A 140 -0.11 -21.91 -0.03
C VAL A 140 1.06 -21.02 0.33
N LYS A 141 1.47 -20.20 -0.63
CA LYS A 141 2.55 -19.22 -0.50
C LYS A 141 2.00 -17.81 -0.77
N ARG A 142 1.93 -16.95 0.26
CA ARG A 142 1.36 -15.58 0.17
C ARG A 142 2.09 -14.62 1.13
N ASN A 143 1.80 -13.32 1.02
CA ASN A 143 2.24 -12.34 2.01
C ASN A 143 1.55 -12.60 3.38
N VAL A 144 2.24 -12.30 4.48
CA VAL A 144 1.73 -12.39 5.85
C VAL A 144 0.34 -11.75 6.01
N SER A 145 0.06 -10.65 5.32
CA SER A 145 -1.24 -9.96 5.39
C SER A 145 -2.45 -10.82 4.97
N HIS A 146 -2.23 -11.89 4.20
CA HIS A 146 -3.28 -12.81 3.78
C HIS A 146 -3.56 -13.94 4.78
N PHE A 147 -2.83 -13.98 5.90
CA PHE A 147 -2.99 -14.99 6.92
C PHE A 147 -3.57 -14.38 8.19
N LYS A 148 -4.51 -15.08 8.81
CA LYS A 148 -5.06 -14.72 10.12
C LYS A 148 -4.70 -15.81 11.12
N ARG A 149 -3.98 -15.47 12.19
CA ARG A 149 -3.68 -16.43 13.28
C ARG A 149 -4.97 -16.94 13.90
N ILE A 150 -5.00 -18.23 14.18
CA ILE A 150 -6.02 -18.90 14.97
C ILE A 150 -5.34 -19.70 16.09
N ASN A 151 -6.11 -20.01 17.13
CA ASN A 151 -5.67 -20.96 18.14
C ASN A 151 -5.56 -22.36 17.51
N LYS A 152 -4.76 -23.25 18.12
CA LYS A 152 -4.67 -24.63 17.67
C LYS A 152 -6.09 -25.21 17.59
N PRO A 153 -6.54 -25.70 16.42
CA PRO A 153 -7.84 -26.34 16.32
C PRO A 153 -7.86 -27.56 17.23
N ARG A 154 -8.96 -27.76 17.97
CA ARG A 154 -9.18 -29.00 18.72
C ARG A 154 -9.22 -30.15 17.72
N GLU A 155 -8.69 -31.30 18.11
CA GLU A 155 -8.57 -32.46 17.22
C GLU A 155 -9.94 -33.14 16.97
N GLU A 156 -11.02 -32.64 17.57
CA GLU A 156 -12.36 -33.25 17.59
C GLU A 156 -13.42 -32.65 16.63
N ASP A 157 -13.14 -31.57 15.89
CA ASP A 157 -14.16 -30.95 15.01
C ASP A 157 -14.07 -31.41 13.52
N THR A 158 -13.45 -32.55 13.27
CA THR A 158 -13.55 -33.25 11.99
C THR A 158 -14.17 -34.60 12.27
N ASP A 159 -15.50 -34.64 12.27
CA ASP A 159 -16.41 -35.73 11.91
C ASP A 159 -17.68 -35.62 12.79
N GLY A 160 -18.79 -35.12 12.24
CA GLY A 160 -20.06 -35.08 12.99
C GLY A 160 -21.12 -34.18 12.37
N GLU A 161 -22.20 -34.82 11.90
CA GLU A 161 -23.43 -34.23 11.38
C GLU A 161 -24.23 -33.46 12.45
N GLY A 162 -25.14 -32.58 12.00
CA GLY A 162 -26.31 -32.10 12.76
C GLY A 162 -26.05 -31.19 13.96
N PHE A 163 -26.20 -29.87 13.79
CA PHE A 163 -26.45 -28.97 14.92
C PHE A 163 -27.97 -28.89 15.15
N ASP A 164 -28.49 -29.79 15.97
CA ASP A 164 -29.81 -29.64 16.57
C ASP A 164 -29.71 -28.60 17.70
N TYR A 165 -30.53 -27.56 17.62
CA TYR A 165 -30.62 -26.55 18.67
C TYR A 165 -31.50 -27.09 19.80
N GLU A 166 -30.89 -27.59 20.88
CA GLU A 166 -31.61 -27.74 22.15
C GLU A 166 -31.75 -26.37 22.82
N GLU A 167 -32.98 -25.87 22.78
CA GLU A 167 -33.45 -24.66 23.44
C GLU A 167 -33.59 -24.91 24.94
N ASN A 168 -32.55 -24.61 25.72
CA ASN A 168 -32.67 -24.64 27.18
C ASN A 168 -33.01 -23.24 27.71
N SER A 169 -34.31 -22.98 27.79
CA SER A 169 -34.88 -21.85 28.52
C SER A 169 -34.71 -22.07 30.02
N GLN A 170 -33.80 -21.34 30.67
CA GLN A 170 -33.87 -21.10 32.09
C GLN A 170 -33.88 -19.60 32.40
N ASN A 171 -35.06 -19.19 32.84
CA ASN A 171 -35.42 -17.94 33.47
C ASN A 171 -34.37 -17.43 34.48
N ASN A 172 -34.08 -16.14 34.41
CA ASN A 172 -33.98 -15.30 35.60
C ASN A 172 -34.37 -13.85 35.26
N GLN A 173 -35.36 -13.34 35.99
CA GLN A 173 -35.92 -11.99 35.89
C GLN A 173 -35.01 -10.92 36.55
N PRO A 174 -35.26 -9.61 36.31
CA PRO A 174 -34.23 -8.59 36.21
C PRO A 174 -33.97 -7.86 37.53
N SER A 175 -32.70 -7.53 37.81
CA SER A 175 -32.36 -6.45 38.74
C SER A 175 -32.22 -5.15 37.95
N ILE A 176 -33.24 -4.31 38.08
CA ILE A 176 -33.20 -2.89 37.70
C ILE A 176 -32.33 -2.18 38.73
N SER A 177 -31.15 -1.72 38.32
CA SER A 177 -30.51 -0.55 38.90
C SER A 177 -30.28 0.47 37.79
N ASN A 178 -31.13 1.49 37.79
CA ASN A 178 -31.02 2.67 36.96
C ASN A 178 -29.77 3.46 37.35
N GLU A 179 -28.75 3.46 36.51
CA GLU A 179 -27.83 4.59 36.39
C GLU A 179 -27.72 4.99 34.93
N ASN A 180 -28.39 6.10 34.60
CA ASN A 180 -28.32 6.77 33.32
C ASN A 180 -26.90 7.32 33.11
N ASN A 181 -26.05 6.53 32.47
CA ASN A 181 -24.87 7.04 31.78
C ASN A 181 -24.99 6.63 30.32
N GLU A 182 -25.59 7.51 29.50
CA GLU A 182 -25.58 7.40 28.05
C GLU A 182 -24.14 7.56 27.53
N VAL A 183 -23.33 6.50 27.62
CA VAL A 183 -22.07 6.43 26.91
C VAL A 183 -22.41 6.06 25.46
N PRO A 184 -22.15 6.94 24.48
CA PRO A 184 -22.49 6.63 23.09
C PRO A 184 -21.72 5.38 22.64
N ARG A 185 -22.45 4.32 22.26
CA ARG A 185 -21.92 3.04 21.75
C ARG A 185 -21.04 3.16 20.49
N ARG A 186 -20.88 4.36 19.94
CA ARG A 186 -20.13 4.63 18.71
C ARG A 186 -19.43 5.98 18.81
N SER A 187 -18.16 6.04 18.41
CA SER A 187 -17.46 7.32 18.32
C SER A 187 -18.19 8.26 17.35
N SER A 188 -18.68 9.39 17.87
CA SER A 188 -19.19 10.45 17.03
C SER A 188 -18.01 11.11 16.33
N ARG A 189 -18.01 11.10 15.00
CA ARG A 189 -16.99 11.80 14.22
C ARG A 189 -17.23 13.30 14.38
N ILE A 190 -16.37 13.98 15.13
CA ILE A 190 -16.34 15.45 15.20
C ILE A 190 -16.08 15.97 13.78
N ARG A 191 -17.10 16.54 13.14
CA ARG A 191 -16.95 17.20 11.83
C ARG A 191 -16.36 18.59 12.07
N ARG A 192 -15.08 18.76 11.77
CA ARG A 192 -14.47 20.09 11.71
C ARG A 192 -14.76 20.72 10.34
N PRO A 193 -15.19 21.99 10.29
CA PRO A 193 -15.29 22.71 9.02
C PRO A 193 -13.91 22.80 8.36
N PRO A 194 -13.83 22.87 7.02
CA PRO A 194 -12.57 23.04 6.31
C PRO A 194 -11.92 24.36 6.74
N ASN A 195 -10.65 24.29 7.14
CA ASN A 195 -9.87 25.48 7.47
C ASN A 195 -9.62 26.24 6.17
N ARG A 196 -10.33 27.36 5.95
CA ARG A 196 -10.00 28.27 4.85
C ARG A 196 -8.67 28.93 5.18
N TYR A 197 -7.71 28.86 4.28
CA TYR A 197 -6.46 29.60 4.41
C TYR A 197 -6.76 31.10 4.36
N GLY A 198 -6.29 31.83 5.38
CA GLY A 198 -6.46 33.27 5.53
C GLY A 198 -6.60 33.61 7.01
N HIS A 199 -5.51 33.98 7.67
CA HIS A 199 -5.62 34.70 8.93
C HIS A 199 -6.20 36.07 8.61
N GLU A 200 -7.16 36.53 9.41
CA GLU A 200 -7.59 37.93 9.36
C GLU A 200 -6.37 38.80 9.64
N TYR A 201 -6.12 39.77 8.75
CA TYR A 201 -5.04 40.72 8.94
C TYR A 201 -5.29 41.49 10.24
N PRO A 202 -4.30 41.62 11.14
CA PRO A 202 -4.46 42.43 12.33
C PRO A 202 -4.77 43.87 11.91
N SER A 203 -5.81 44.45 12.49
CA SER A 203 -6.33 45.80 12.21
C SER A 203 -5.32 46.93 12.45
N ASN A 204 -4.12 46.61 12.93
CA ASN A 204 -3.06 47.57 13.25
C ASN A 204 -2.13 47.85 12.05
N LEU A 205 -2.43 47.32 10.86
CA LEU A 205 -1.67 47.55 9.62
C LEU A 205 -2.40 48.45 8.62
N ILE A 206 -3.52 49.06 9.01
CA ILE A 206 -4.17 50.13 8.26
C ILE A 206 -3.94 51.42 9.03
N ASN A 207 -2.83 52.09 8.71
CA ASN A 207 -2.60 53.54 8.87
C ASN A 207 -1.58 53.96 7.83
#